data_AF-A0AAD7NT51-F1
#
_entry.id   AF-A0AAD7NT51-F1
#
_cell.length_a   1.000
_cell.length_b   1.000
_cell.length_c   1.000
_cell.angle_alpha   90.00
_cell.angle_beta   90.00
_cell.angle_gamma   90.00
#
_symmetry.space_group_name_H-M   'P 1'
#
loop_
_entity.id
_entity.type
_entity.pdbx_description
1 polymer ?
#
loop_
_entity_poly.entity_id
_entity_poly.type
_entity_poly.pdbx_seq_one_letter_code
_entity_poly.pdbx_strand_id
1 'polypeptide(L)'
;MTPPDADTIEIADDDDGEDMTLMQAVENLVKEKPHLSLSQRLADPETLYVTRGPFHFKPDCKYQTFLNLMSDALPCPPANIVLDKTQWKPQTPANRALLPLGGSVGFDVLLKQMSWSNDKTFWDVKGDDGVTGGVGEAGPLNVAGNEEKAFDFSQLESTNTEDSVGEQKVSFNKAIASHLEELKKKWPVNKAGQRIYTDEKGFKWELTSIRLNVWAAHKTRGSATLDKPPVSAQFDIKNRIKTQPTPPTPFPAQPLATPGVAPAPSATDQLIAMALTMLQQQQHQHHPQYLPVVPAPPIQPPVHPNPEISPVPSAPQLPAKPAHRPVSLLEFSTY
;
A
#
# COMPACT_ATOMS: atom_id res chain seq x y z
N MET A 1 28.74 -75.67 -30.34
CA MET A 1 28.85 -74.25 -30.74
C MET A 1 27.62 -73.56 -30.17
N THR A 2 27.77 -73.00 -28.99
CA THR A 2 26.71 -72.33 -28.22
C THR A 2 27.04 -70.84 -28.28
N PRO A 3 26.11 -69.96 -28.65
CA PRO A 3 26.40 -68.52 -28.74
C PRO A 3 26.60 -67.94 -27.33
N PRO A 4 27.49 -66.94 -27.18
CA PRO A 4 27.75 -66.30 -25.89
C PRO A 4 26.57 -65.43 -25.47
N ASP A 5 26.31 -65.47 -24.16
CA ASP A 5 25.25 -64.74 -23.47
C ASP A 5 25.35 -63.23 -23.71
N ALA A 6 24.19 -62.61 -23.94
CA ALA A 6 24.04 -61.18 -24.11
C ALA A 6 24.22 -60.49 -22.76
N ASP A 7 25.22 -59.61 -22.67
CA ASP A 7 25.39 -58.65 -21.58
C ASP A 7 24.15 -57.74 -21.50
N THR A 8 23.33 -57.98 -20.48
CA THR A 8 22.28 -57.05 -20.03
C THR A 8 22.98 -55.85 -19.40
N ILE A 9 23.07 -54.75 -20.15
CA ILE A 9 23.50 -53.45 -19.64
C ILE A 9 22.36 -52.94 -18.74
N GLU A 10 22.49 -53.12 -17.43
CA GLU A 10 21.68 -52.41 -16.45
C GLU A 10 22.05 -50.93 -16.50
N ILE A 11 21.25 -50.14 -17.22
CA ILE A 11 21.27 -48.69 -17.11
C ILE A 11 20.62 -48.38 -15.77
N ALA A 12 21.44 -48.18 -14.74
CA ALA A 12 21.01 -47.53 -13.52
C ALA A 12 20.65 -46.08 -13.89
N ASP A 13 19.36 -45.81 -14.10
CA ASP A 13 18.79 -44.47 -14.04
C ASP A 13 18.88 -43.99 -12.58
N ASP A 14 20.10 -43.64 -12.13
CA ASP A 14 20.31 -42.72 -11.02
C ASP A 14 19.95 -41.31 -11.53
N ASP A 15 18.65 -41.10 -11.76
CA ASP A 15 18.07 -39.76 -11.86
C ASP A 15 18.05 -39.20 -10.44
N ASP A 16 19.23 -38.81 -9.97
CA ASP A 16 19.45 -37.99 -8.80
C ASP A 16 18.77 -36.64 -9.06
N GLY A 17 17.45 -36.63 -8.90
CA GLY A 17 16.61 -35.44 -9.00
C GLY A 17 17.02 -34.47 -7.91
N GLU A 18 18.10 -33.73 -8.15
CA GLU A 18 18.59 -32.72 -7.23
C GLU A 18 17.43 -31.74 -6.98
N ASP A 19 17.08 -31.56 -5.71
CA ASP A 19 16.01 -30.67 -5.26
C ASP A 19 16.32 -29.22 -5.66
N MET A 20 15.96 -28.87 -6.89
CA MET A 20 16.06 -27.51 -7.40
C MET A 20 14.97 -26.67 -6.74
N THR A 21 15.37 -25.55 -6.14
CA THR A 21 14.41 -24.62 -5.56
C THR A 21 13.87 -23.69 -6.64
N LEU A 22 12.55 -23.48 -6.63
CA LEU A 22 11.83 -22.61 -7.56
C LEU A 22 11.53 -21.27 -6.91
N MET A 23 12.01 -20.16 -7.49
CA MET A 23 11.63 -18.80 -7.07
C MET A 23 11.00 -18.03 -8.22
N GLN A 24 10.12 -17.07 -7.89
CA GLN A 24 9.45 -16.21 -8.87
C GLN A 24 9.83 -14.75 -8.60
N ALA A 25 10.44 -14.10 -9.60
CA ALA A 25 10.78 -12.69 -9.49
C ALA A 25 9.56 -11.83 -9.87
N VAL A 26 9.20 -10.87 -9.00
CA VAL A 26 8.12 -9.91 -9.27
C VAL A 26 8.73 -8.52 -9.37
N GLU A 27 8.73 -8.00 -10.58
CA GLU A 27 9.20 -6.66 -10.89
C GLU A 27 8.04 -5.66 -10.73
N ASN A 28 8.26 -4.56 -10.02
CA ASN A 28 7.30 -3.47 -10.02
C ASN A 28 7.62 -2.57 -11.21
N LEU A 29 6.73 -2.53 -12.20
CA LEU A 29 6.83 -1.51 -13.24
C LEU A 29 5.95 -0.33 -12.85
N VAL A 30 6.59 0.75 -12.45
CA VAL A 30 5.95 2.06 -12.53
C VAL A 30 5.89 2.44 -14.00
N LYS A 31 4.74 2.19 -14.64
CA LYS A 31 4.50 2.80 -15.95
C LYS A 31 4.42 4.30 -15.73
N GLU A 32 5.43 5.03 -16.18
CA GLU A 32 5.31 6.47 -16.34
C GLU A 32 4.12 6.72 -17.28
N LYS A 33 3.05 7.31 -16.73
CA LYS A 33 1.89 7.67 -17.57
C LYS A 33 2.37 8.73 -18.56
N PRO A 34 2.19 8.55 -19.88
CA PRO A 34 2.57 9.54 -20.87
C PRO A 34 1.82 10.84 -20.57
N HIS A 35 2.56 11.87 -20.15
CA HIS A 35 2.16 13.28 -20.02
C HIS A 35 0.64 13.51 -19.80
N LEU A 36 0.10 13.02 -18.69
CA LEU A 36 -1.29 13.32 -18.32
C LEU A 36 -1.39 14.73 -17.73
N SER A 37 -2.50 15.41 -18.04
CA SER A 37 -2.80 16.76 -17.57
C SER A 37 -2.72 16.89 -16.04
N LEU A 38 -2.39 18.09 -15.54
CA LEU A 38 -2.26 18.40 -14.10
C LEU A 38 -3.43 17.93 -13.22
N SER A 39 -4.64 17.80 -13.78
CA SER A 39 -5.83 17.30 -13.05
C SER A 39 -5.85 15.79 -12.79
N GLN A 40 -5.07 14.97 -13.51
CA GLN A 40 -5.01 13.51 -13.33
C GLN A 40 -3.88 13.05 -12.41
N ARG A 41 -3.10 13.99 -11.84
CA ARG A 41 -1.92 13.71 -11.01
C ARG A 41 -2.23 13.27 -9.58
N LEU A 42 -3.52 13.29 -9.18
CA LEU A 42 -3.98 12.97 -7.81
C LEU A 42 -4.49 11.53 -7.63
N ALA A 43 -4.54 10.73 -8.69
CA ALA A 43 -4.74 9.29 -8.54
C ALA A 43 -3.37 8.65 -8.27
N ASP A 44 -3.24 7.92 -7.16
CA ASP A 44 -2.07 7.09 -6.85
C ASP A 44 -1.61 6.38 -8.13
N PRO A 45 -0.31 6.46 -8.51
CA PRO A 45 0.17 5.74 -9.68
C PRO A 45 -0.21 4.28 -9.49
N GLU A 46 -1.04 3.76 -10.39
CA GLU A 46 -1.44 2.36 -10.38
C GLU A 46 -0.18 1.53 -10.60
N THR A 47 0.41 1.03 -9.51
CA THR A 47 1.61 0.21 -9.56
C THR A 47 1.26 -1.06 -10.30
N LEU A 48 1.75 -1.20 -11.54
CA LEU A 48 1.56 -2.40 -12.31
C LEU A 48 2.70 -3.35 -11.98
N TYR A 49 2.33 -4.48 -11.38
CA TYR A 49 3.27 -5.56 -11.10
C TYR A 49 3.45 -6.38 -12.37
N VAL A 50 4.70 -6.57 -12.79
CA VAL A 50 5.05 -7.49 -13.86
C VAL A 50 5.76 -8.68 -13.24
N THR A 51 5.06 -9.81 -13.27
CA THR A 51 5.64 -11.08 -12.85
C THR A 51 6.59 -11.56 -13.93
N ARG A 52 7.87 -11.76 -13.57
CA ARG A 52 8.86 -12.39 -14.43
C ARG A 52 8.93 -13.88 -14.08
N GLY A 53 9.32 -14.67 -15.08
CA GLY A 53 9.27 -16.13 -15.01
C GLY A 53 10.00 -16.69 -13.80
N PRO A 54 9.69 -17.93 -13.41
CA PRO A 54 10.38 -18.54 -12.30
C PRO A 54 11.84 -18.83 -12.69
N PHE A 55 12.75 -18.65 -11.74
CA PHE A 55 14.14 -19.04 -11.88
C PHE A 55 14.48 -20.08 -10.81
N HIS A 56 15.45 -20.93 -11.14
CA HIS A 56 15.85 -22.06 -10.31
C HIS A 56 17.25 -21.84 -9.81
N PHE A 57 17.52 -22.22 -8.56
CA PHE A 57 18.87 -22.29 -8.04
C PHE A 57 19.00 -23.45 -7.05
N LYS A 58 20.24 -23.88 -6.87
CA LYS A 58 20.57 -24.95 -5.92
C LYS A 58 20.74 -24.38 -4.50
N PRO A 59 20.32 -25.11 -3.45
CA PRO A 59 20.46 -24.65 -2.06
C PRO A 59 21.92 -24.37 -1.63
N ASP A 60 22.90 -24.97 -2.30
CA ASP A 60 24.34 -24.80 -2.05
C ASP A 60 24.96 -23.65 -2.86
N CYS A 61 24.17 -22.94 -3.68
CA CYS A 61 24.71 -21.89 -4.53
C CYS A 61 25.15 -20.67 -3.70
N LYS A 62 26.20 -20.00 -4.19
CA LYS A 62 26.71 -18.77 -3.55
C LYS A 62 25.79 -17.60 -3.84
N TYR A 63 25.78 -16.62 -2.92
CA TYR A 63 25.00 -15.39 -3.08
C TYR A 63 25.21 -14.68 -4.44
N GLN A 64 26.46 -14.61 -4.92
CA GLN A 64 26.75 -14.00 -6.22
C GLN A 64 26.10 -14.75 -7.39
N THR A 65 26.06 -16.08 -7.34
CA THR A 65 25.40 -16.92 -8.33
C THR A 65 23.89 -16.67 -8.31
N PHE A 66 23.30 -16.59 -7.12
CA PHE A 66 21.90 -16.24 -6.94
C PHE A 66 21.56 -14.86 -7.54
N LEU A 67 22.40 -13.84 -7.30
CA LEU A 67 22.19 -12.50 -7.88
C LEU A 67 22.25 -12.50 -9.41
N ASN A 68 23.15 -13.28 -10.01
CA ASN A 68 23.23 -13.40 -11.46
C ASN A 68 21.96 -14.07 -12.03
N LEU A 69 21.46 -15.13 -11.40
CA LEU A 69 20.22 -15.79 -11.81
C LEU A 69 19.00 -14.87 -11.67
N MET A 70 18.94 -14.08 -10.61
CA MET A 70 17.88 -13.07 -10.41
C MET A 70 17.99 -11.93 -11.44
N SER A 71 19.22 -11.50 -11.76
CA SER A 71 19.54 -10.50 -12.79
C SER A 71 19.08 -10.96 -14.18
N ASP A 72 19.33 -12.22 -14.53
CA ASP A 72 18.87 -12.83 -15.79
C ASP A 72 17.33 -12.89 -15.85
N ALA A 73 16.66 -13.15 -14.72
CA ALA A 73 15.20 -13.19 -14.63
C ALA A 73 14.54 -11.80 -14.69
N LEU A 74 15.22 -10.75 -14.21
CA LEU A 74 14.74 -9.35 -14.15
C LEU A 74 15.24 -8.47 -15.32
N PRO A 75 15.66 -9.08 -16.43
CA PRO A 75 16.58 -8.51 -17.43
C PRO A 75 17.36 -7.24 -17.02
N CYS A 76 18.04 -7.25 -15.87
CA CYS A 76 18.73 -6.08 -15.34
C CYS A 76 20.12 -6.45 -14.80
N PRO A 77 21.17 -5.61 -14.94
CA PRO A 77 22.50 -5.93 -14.40
C PRO A 77 22.47 -6.14 -12.88
N PRO A 78 23.28 -7.06 -12.30
CA PRO A 78 23.26 -7.33 -10.86
C PRO A 78 23.55 -6.09 -10.00
N ALA A 79 24.38 -5.17 -10.51
CA ALA A 79 24.71 -3.90 -9.85
C ALA A 79 23.53 -2.92 -9.74
N ASN A 80 22.51 -3.09 -10.58
CA ASN A 80 21.31 -2.25 -10.58
C ASN A 80 20.20 -2.81 -9.68
N ILE A 81 20.39 -3.99 -9.09
CA ILE A 81 19.42 -4.56 -8.16
C ILE A 81 19.59 -3.85 -6.82
N VAL A 82 18.59 -3.09 -6.40
CA VAL A 82 18.60 -2.36 -5.13
C VAL A 82 18.36 -3.34 -3.97
N LEU A 83 19.46 -3.97 -3.52
CA LEU A 83 19.43 -5.05 -2.53
C LEU A 83 18.74 -4.66 -1.22
N ASP A 84 18.98 -3.44 -0.73
CA ASP A 84 18.43 -2.93 0.54
C ASP A 84 16.89 -2.88 0.55
N LYS A 85 16.28 -2.80 -0.64
CA LYS A 85 14.83 -2.74 -0.83
C LYS A 85 14.24 -4.04 -1.35
N THR A 86 15.10 -5.01 -1.67
CA THR A 86 14.65 -6.30 -2.18
C THR A 86 14.07 -7.13 -1.04
N GLN A 87 12.82 -7.55 -1.20
CA GLN A 87 12.09 -8.33 -0.19
C GLN A 87 11.61 -9.65 -0.76
N TRP A 88 11.44 -10.66 0.10
CA TRP A 88 10.93 -11.98 -0.25
C TRP A 88 9.82 -12.42 0.70
N LYS A 89 8.87 -13.24 0.22
CA LYS A 89 7.86 -13.91 1.06
C LYS A 89 7.45 -15.25 0.45
N PRO A 90 7.01 -16.23 1.27
CA PRO A 90 6.46 -17.47 0.74
C PRO A 90 5.09 -17.19 0.14
N GLN A 91 4.79 -17.81 -0.99
CA GLN A 91 3.51 -17.62 -1.68
C GLN A 91 2.34 -18.16 -0.84
N THR A 92 2.56 -19.24 -0.08
CA THR A 92 1.56 -19.85 0.80
C THR A 92 2.08 -19.94 2.25
N PRO A 93 1.33 -19.45 3.25
CA PRO A 93 0.08 -18.68 3.14
C PRO A 93 0.33 -17.23 2.69
N ALA A 94 -0.57 -16.68 1.87
CA ALA A 94 -0.44 -15.36 1.25
C ALA A 94 -0.24 -14.17 2.23
N ASN A 95 -0.62 -14.34 3.50
CA ASN A 95 -0.59 -13.31 4.54
C ASN A 95 0.74 -13.27 5.33
N ARG A 96 1.82 -13.87 4.82
CA ARG A 96 3.13 -13.79 5.46
C ARG A 96 3.74 -12.40 5.29
N ALA A 97 4.46 -11.95 6.32
CA ALA A 97 5.22 -10.72 6.27
C ALA A 97 6.34 -10.82 5.21
N LEU A 98 6.60 -9.71 4.52
CA LEU A 98 7.75 -9.57 3.63
C LEU A 98 9.03 -9.53 4.49
N LEU A 99 10.01 -10.34 4.10
CA LEU A 99 11.31 -10.41 4.74
C LEU A 99 12.36 -9.73 3.85
N PRO A 100 13.35 -9.03 4.42
CA PRO A 100 14.42 -8.46 3.63
C PRO A 100 15.29 -9.56 3.02
N LEU A 101 15.63 -9.42 1.74
CA LEU A 101 16.58 -10.30 1.04
C LEU A 101 18.00 -9.72 1.06
N GLY A 102 18.12 -8.40 1.23
CA GLY A 102 19.36 -7.64 1.04
C GLY A 102 20.60 -8.26 1.68
N GLY A 103 21.61 -8.49 0.85
CA GLY A 103 22.92 -9.02 1.24
C GLY A 103 22.98 -10.54 1.43
N SER A 104 24.18 -11.03 1.77
CA SER A 104 24.43 -12.45 2.02
C SER A 104 23.65 -12.97 3.22
N VAL A 105 23.45 -12.14 4.26
CA VAL A 105 22.72 -12.53 5.47
C VAL A 105 21.24 -12.82 5.17
N GLY A 106 20.59 -11.99 4.35
CA GLY A 106 19.21 -12.23 3.93
C GLY A 106 19.07 -13.50 3.10
N PHE A 107 20.06 -13.78 2.25
CA PHE A 107 20.14 -15.02 1.48
C PHE A 107 20.37 -16.27 2.34
N ASP A 108 21.20 -16.20 3.38
CA ASP A 108 21.40 -17.32 4.30
C ASP A 108 20.10 -17.65 5.08
N VAL A 109 19.33 -16.63 5.45
CA VAL A 109 18.01 -16.80 6.08
C VAL A 109 17.01 -17.42 5.10
N LEU A 110 17.03 -17.00 3.83
CA LEU A 110 16.22 -17.60 2.75
C LEU A 110 16.53 -19.10 2.63
N LEU A 111 17.81 -19.47 2.50
CA LEU A 111 18.25 -20.87 2.40
C LEU A 111 17.85 -21.70 3.62
N LYS A 112 18.01 -21.14 4.82
CA LYS A 112 17.60 -21.80 6.07
C LYS A 112 16.09 -22.01 6.15
N GLN A 113 15.31 -21.08 5.62
CA GLN A 113 13.86 -21.22 5.58
C GLN A 113 13.42 -22.25 4.53
N MET A 114 14.13 -22.34 3.41
CA MET A 114 13.90 -23.33 2.36
C MET A 114 14.22 -24.75 2.82
N SER A 115 15.31 -24.95 3.57
CA SER A 115 15.68 -26.29 4.06
C SER A 115 14.68 -26.89 5.05
N TRP A 116 13.82 -26.08 5.66
CA TRP A 116 12.73 -26.54 6.53
C TRP A 116 11.41 -26.77 5.80
N SER A 117 11.32 -26.39 4.53
CA SER A 117 10.10 -26.53 3.74
C SER A 117 10.31 -27.57 2.65
N ASN A 118 9.76 -28.77 2.86
CA ASN A 118 9.75 -29.82 1.83
C ASN A 118 8.79 -29.50 0.67
N ASP A 119 8.02 -28.41 0.80
CA ASP A 119 7.11 -27.96 -0.24
C ASP A 119 7.87 -27.11 -1.25
N LYS A 120 7.57 -27.34 -2.53
CA LYS A 120 7.94 -26.50 -3.68
C LYS A 120 7.31 -25.11 -3.49
N THR A 121 7.90 -24.35 -2.58
CA THR A 121 7.36 -23.08 -2.13
C THR A 121 7.83 -22.04 -3.11
N PHE A 122 6.89 -21.42 -3.82
CA PHE A 122 7.16 -20.26 -4.64
C PHE A 122 7.45 -19.07 -3.72
N TRP A 123 8.43 -18.27 -4.09
CA TRP A 123 8.79 -17.06 -3.35
C TRP A 123 8.70 -15.87 -4.29
N ASP A 124 7.99 -14.82 -3.86
CA ASP A 124 7.90 -13.57 -4.58
C ASP A 124 9.08 -12.67 -4.17
N VAL A 125 9.96 -12.31 -5.12
CA VAL A 125 10.99 -11.29 -4.89
C VAL A 125 10.47 -9.95 -5.39
N LYS A 126 10.38 -8.93 -4.52
CA LYS A 126 9.93 -7.58 -4.88
C LYS A 126 11.11 -6.62 -4.96
N GLY A 127 11.36 -6.06 -6.13
CA GLY A 127 12.33 -4.98 -6.36
C GLY A 127 11.73 -3.59 -6.12
N ASP A 128 12.61 -2.59 -5.93
CA ASP A 128 12.19 -1.19 -5.81
C ASP A 128 11.81 -0.57 -7.16
N ASP A 129 10.86 0.35 -7.09
CA ASP A 129 10.20 1.02 -8.20
C ASP A 129 11.12 1.97 -9.00
N GLY A 130 12.36 2.19 -8.53
CA GLY A 130 13.26 3.22 -9.03
C GLY A 130 14.23 2.79 -10.13
N VAL A 131 14.26 1.51 -10.51
CA VAL A 131 15.16 1.02 -11.58
C VAL A 131 14.39 0.96 -12.89
N THR A 132 13.88 2.11 -13.34
CA THR A 132 13.63 2.32 -14.77
C THR A 132 14.99 2.41 -15.45
N GLY A 133 15.65 1.24 -15.57
CA GLY A 133 16.72 1.07 -16.54
C GLY A 133 16.12 1.40 -17.88
N GLY A 134 16.42 2.60 -18.37
CA GLY A 134 16.19 2.94 -19.77
C GLY A 134 16.77 1.79 -20.57
N VAL A 135 15.89 1.04 -21.23
CA VAL A 135 16.28 0.22 -22.38
C VAL A 135 16.67 1.21 -23.45
N GLY A 136 17.83 1.83 -23.25
CA GLY A 136 18.57 2.52 -24.27
C GLY A 136 19.01 1.41 -25.21
N GLU A 137 18.29 1.31 -26.32
CA GLU A 137 18.90 1.00 -27.61
C GLU A 137 20.31 1.60 -27.59
N ALA A 138 21.33 0.76 -27.74
CA ALA A 138 22.73 1.11 -27.57
C ALA A 138 23.17 2.13 -28.64
N GLY A 139 22.79 3.40 -28.43
CA GLY A 139 23.32 4.54 -29.14
C GLY A 139 24.70 4.87 -28.56
N PRO A 140 25.72 5.11 -29.41
CA PRO A 140 27.06 5.41 -28.94
C PRO A 140 27.05 6.66 -28.05
N LEU A 141 27.59 6.48 -26.84
CA LEU A 141 27.69 7.47 -25.78
C LEU A 141 28.61 8.63 -26.21
N ASN A 142 28.04 9.70 -26.78
CA ASN A 142 28.74 10.97 -26.91
C ASN A 142 28.52 11.78 -25.62
N VAL A 143 29.49 11.68 -24.72
CA VAL A 143 29.62 12.53 -23.54
C VAL A 143 30.14 13.88 -24.00
N ALA A 144 29.24 14.85 -24.17
CA ALA A 144 29.63 16.26 -24.30
C ALA A 144 28.58 17.15 -23.63
N GLY A 145 28.94 17.65 -22.44
CA GLY A 145 28.42 18.88 -21.83
C GLY A 145 26.93 18.91 -21.52
N ASN A 146 26.53 18.47 -20.32
CA ASN A 146 25.27 18.92 -19.74
C ASN A 146 25.57 19.65 -18.44
N GLU A 147 25.22 20.93 -18.43
CA GLU A 147 25.44 21.88 -17.36
C GLU A 147 24.59 21.47 -16.14
N GLU A 148 25.20 21.49 -14.96
CA GLU A 148 24.59 21.18 -13.68
C GLU A 148 23.43 22.14 -13.40
N LYS A 149 22.20 21.76 -13.78
CA LYS A 149 21.00 22.37 -13.24
C LYS A 149 20.91 22.01 -11.76
N ALA A 150 21.40 22.91 -10.92
CA ALA A 150 21.19 22.87 -9.48
C ALA A 150 19.71 22.63 -9.17
N PHE A 151 19.41 21.48 -8.58
CA PHE A 151 18.06 21.12 -8.17
C PHE A 151 17.63 22.07 -7.05
N ASP A 152 16.55 22.82 -7.28
CA ASP A 152 16.07 23.83 -6.34
C ASP A 152 15.26 23.16 -5.21
N PHE A 153 15.88 23.03 -4.04
CA PHE A 153 15.28 22.44 -2.84
C PHE A 153 14.19 23.31 -2.20
N SER A 154 14.02 24.57 -2.62
CA SER A 154 13.02 25.51 -2.09
C SER A 154 11.58 25.02 -2.29
N GLN A 155 11.34 24.16 -3.30
CA GLN A 155 10.00 23.60 -3.57
C GLN A 155 9.60 22.48 -2.61
N LEU A 156 10.55 21.78 -1.98
CA LEU A 156 10.24 20.70 -1.03
C LEU A 156 9.79 21.21 0.34
N GLU A 157 10.20 22.42 0.72
CA GLU A 157 9.85 23.02 2.02
C GLU A 157 8.44 23.67 2.06
N SER A 158 7.74 23.74 0.92
CA SER A 158 6.53 24.56 0.79
C SER A 158 5.19 23.82 0.93
N THR A 159 5.17 22.49 1.11
CA THR A 159 3.93 21.75 1.36
C THR A 159 3.91 21.23 2.78
N ASN A 160 3.37 22.05 3.67
CA ASN A 160 3.10 21.67 5.05
C ASN A 160 2.10 20.50 5.06
N THR A 161 2.60 19.28 5.28
CA THR A 161 1.83 18.03 5.22
C THR A 161 0.60 18.04 6.13
N GLU A 162 0.61 18.87 7.18
CA GLU A 162 -0.48 19.03 8.14
C GLU A 162 -1.76 19.61 7.50
N ASP A 163 -1.61 20.58 6.60
CA ASP A 163 -2.76 21.20 5.90
C ASP A 163 -3.43 20.20 4.96
N SER A 164 -2.65 19.32 4.33
CA SER A 164 -3.14 18.28 3.43
C SER A 164 -4.02 17.25 4.14
N VAL A 165 -3.64 16.81 5.35
CA VAL A 165 -4.45 15.84 6.11
C VAL A 165 -5.76 16.48 6.61
N GLY A 166 -5.69 17.74 7.03
CA GLY A 166 -6.88 18.51 7.43
C GLY A 166 -7.89 18.63 6.27
N GLU A 167 -7.40 19.01 5.09
CA GLU A 167 -8.23 19.18 3.89
C GLU A 167 -8.81 17.84 3.39
N GLN A 168 -8.03 16.76 3.44
CA GLN A 168 -8.50 15.40 3.15
C GLN A 168 -9.62 14.97 4.11
N LYS A 169 -9.49 15.28 5.40
CA LYS A 169 -10.54 14.96 6.40
C LYS A 169 -11.81 15.76 6.14
N VAL A 170 -11.70 17.05 5.82
CA VAL A 170 -12.85 17.92 5.51
C VAL A 170 -13.56 17.45 4.24
N SER A 171 -12.81 17.17 3.17
CA SER A 171 -13.37 16.68 1.91
C SER A 171 -14.05 15.32 2.07
N PHE A 172 -13.43 14.40 2.80
CA PHE A 172 -14.04 13.11 3.14
C PHE A 172 -15.34 13.26 3.93
N ASN A 173 -15.33 14.07 5.01
CA ASN A 173 -16.52 14.33 5.82
C ASN A 173 -17.64 14.97 5.00
N LYS A 174 -17.31 15.91 4.11
CA LYS A 174 -18.25 16.54 3.20
C LYS A 174 -18.88 15.52 2.24
N ALA A 175 -18.07 14.60 1.70
CA ALA A 175 -18.54 13.56 0.79
C ALA A 175 -19.52 12.59 1.44
N ILE A 176 -19.33 12.26 2.73
CA ILE A 176 -20.20 11.30 3.44
C ILE A 176 -21.37 11.95 4.19
N ALA A 177 -21.40 13.29 4.32
CA ALA A 177 -22.35 14.02 5.17
C ALA A 177 -23.82 13.71 4.87
N SER A 178 -24.21 13.67 3.59
CA SER A 178 -25.59 13.39 3.19
C SER A 178 -26.07 12.00 3.64
N HIS A 179 -25.24 10.97 3.43
CA HIS A 179 -25.57 9.61 3.88
C HIS A 179 -25.55 9.49 5.39
N LEU A 180 -24.63 10.21 6.06
CA LEU A 180 -24.52 10.18 7.51
C LEU A 180 -25.78 10.75 8.18
N GLU A 181 -26.36 11.83 7.65
CA GLU A 181 -27.64 12.38 8.13
C GLU A 181 -28.81 11.42 7.86
N GLU A 182 -28.82 10.74 6.71
CA GLU A 182 -29.81 9.71 6.39
C GLU A 182 -29.77 8.53 7.38
N LEU A 183 -28.55 8.05 7.69
CA LEU A 183 -28.33 6.99 8.68
C LEU A 183 -28.76 7.47 10.09
N LYS A 184 -28.37 8.68 10.52
CA LYS A 184 -28.81 9.25 11.81
C LYS A 184 -30.32 9.39 11.92
N LYS A 185 -30.99 9.74 10.81
CA LYS A 185 -32.45 9.86 10.75
C LYS A 185 -33.13 8.49 10.87
N LYS A 186 -32.56 7.46 10.22
CA LYS A 186 -33.08 6.08 10.27
C LYS A 186 -32.93 5.45 11.65
N TRP A 187 -31.80 5.66 12.32
CA TRP A 187 -31.57 5.17 13.69
C TRP A 187 -31.33 6.33 14.65
N PRO A 188 -32.41 6.92 15.21
CA PRO A 188 -32.30 7.97 16.20
C PRO A 188 -31.69 7.44 17.50
N VAL A 189 -31.22 8.37 18.32
CA VAL A 189 -30.67 8.08 19.65
C VAL A 189 -31.80 7.59 20.56
N ASN A 190 -31.61 6.46 21.22
CA ASN A 190 -32.55 5.95 22.22
C ASN A 190 -32.47 6.76 23.52
N LYS A 191 -33.34 6.45 24.50
CA LYS A 191 -33.34 7.14 25.81
C LYS A 191 -32.02 7.02 26.59
N ALA A 192 -31.20 6.02 26.28
CA ALA A 192 -29.89 5.80 26.89
C ALA A 192 -28.74 6.48 26.15
N GLY A 193 -29.01 7.31 25.14
CA GLY A 193 -27.96 7.98 24.38
C GLY A 193 -27.31 7.11 23.29
N GLN A 194 -27.84 5.91 23.03
CA GLN A 194 -27.25 4.95 22.09
C GLN A 194 -28.10 4.79 20.83
N ARG A 195 -27.45 4.54 19.69
CA ARG A 195 -28.10 4.11 18.45
C ARG A 195 -27.88 2.61 18.29
N ILE A 196 -28.92 1.83 18.03
CA ILE A 196 -28.82 0.38 17.92
C ILE A 196 -29.37 -0.06 16.56
N TYR A 197 -28.52 -0.71 15.77
CA TYR A 197 -28.92 -1.42 14.57
C TYR A 197 -29.27 -2.87 14.93
N THR A 198 -30.37 -3.38 14.37
CA THR A 198 -30.76 -4.79 14.47
C THR A 198 -30.88 -5.35 13.07
N ASP A 199 -30.12 -6.42 12.81
CA ASP A 199 -30.16 -7.14 11.53
C ASP A 199 -31.39 -8.04 11.43
N GLU A 200 -31.68 -8.52 10.21
CA GLU A 200 -32.79 -9.44 9.93
C GLU A 200 -32.72 -10.72 10.78
N LYS A 201 -31.51 -11.14 11.16
CA LYS A 201 -31.24 -12.29 12.04
C LYS A 201 -31.40 -11.99 13.53
N GLY A 202 -31.79 -10.77 13.89
CA GLY A 202 -31.94 -10.33 15.28
C GLY A 202 -30.63 -9.98 16.00
N PHE A 203 -29.49 -10.00 15.31
CA PHE A 203 -28.22 -9.54 15.87
C PHE A 203 -28.24 -8.02 16.03
N LYS A 204 -27.64 -7.52 17.13
CA LYS A 204 -27.66 -6.10 17.49
C LYS A 204 -26.26 -5.52 17.52
N TRP A 205 -26.09 -4.31 16.98
CA TRP A 205 -24.85 -3.55 17.04
C TRP A 205 -25.13 -2.12 17.50
N GLU A 206 -24.26 -1.61 18.36
CA GLU A 206 -24.25 -0.19 18.70
C GLU A 206 -23.68 0.62 17.53
N LEU A 207 -24.42 1.60 17.03
CA LEU A 207 -23.98 2.50 15.97
C LEU A 207 -23.24 3.71 16.57
N THR A 208 -21.97 3.49 16.91
CA THR A 208 -21.05 4.56 17.28
C THR A 208 -20.78 5.50 16.10
N SER A 209 -20.22 6.69 16.37
CA SER A 209 -19.84 7.64 15.32
C SER A 209 -18.90 7.01 14.27
N ILE A 210 -17.99 6.13 14.71
CA ILE A 210 -17.06 5.42 13.82
C ILE A 210 -17.83 4.48 12.88
N ARG A 211 -18.76 3.67 13.42
CA ARG A 211 -19.58 2.75 12.62
C ARG A 211 -20.47 3.49 11.61
N LEU A 212 -21.05 4.62 12.01
CA LEU A 212 -21.83 5.47 11.11
C LEU A 212 -20.97 6.06 9.99
N ASN A 213 -19.75 6.53 10.28
CA ASN A 213 -18.83 7.03 9.26
C ASN A 213 -18.43 5.95 8.26
N VAL A 214 -18.08 4.76 8.75
CA VAL A 214 -17.75 3.60 7.90
C VAL A 214 -18.94 3.23 7.03
N TRP A 215 -20.14 3.13 7.60
CA TRP A 215 -21.35 2.81 6.83
C TRP A 215 -21.64 3.89 5.77
N ALA A 216 -21.58 5.18 6.13
CA ALA A 216 -21.78 6.28 5.19
C ALA A 216 -20.77 6.26 4.03
N ALA A 217 -19.50 5.98 4.32
CA ALA A 217 -18.44 5.84 3.31
C ALA A 217 -18.65 4.62 2.40
N HIS A 218 -19.21 3.52 2.91
CA HIS A 218 -19.56 2.38 2.07
C HIS A 218 -20.81 2.63 1.22
N LYS A 219 -21.74 3.50 1.67
CA LYS A 219 -22.88 3.95 0.86
C LYS A 219 -22.44 4.81 -0.33
N THR A 220 -21.47 5.71 -0.17
CA THR A 220 -20.95 6.49 -1.32
C THR A 220 -20.34 5.59 -2.40
N ARG A 221 -19.76 4.45 -2.00
CA ARG A 221 -19.17 3.44 -2.89
C ARG A 221 -20.18 2.43 -3.45
N GLY A 222 -21.44 2.47 -3.03
CA GLY A 222 -22.47 1.49 -3.45
C GLY A 222 -22.30 0.08 -2.85
N SER A 223 -21.46 -0.07 -1.83
CA SER A 223 -21.16 -1.36 -1.17
C SER A 223 -21.98 -1.62 0.10
N ALA A 224 -22.76 -0.64 0.53
CA ALA A 224 -23.72 -0.75 1.62
C ALA A 224 -25.02 -0.05 1.23
N THR A 225 -26.14 -0.46 1.83
CA THR A 225 -27.46 0.17 1.62
C THR A 225 -27.92 0.89 2.89
N LEU A 226 -29.10 1.52 2.85
CA LEU A 226 -29.68 2.12 4.06
C LEU A 226 -30.05 1.07 5.10
N ASP A 227 -30.42 -0.15 4.71
CA ASP A 227 -30.89 -1.17 5.66
C ASP A 227 -29.82 -2.23 5.96
N LYS A 228 -28.82 -2.39 5.08
CA LYS A 228 -27.77 -3.41 5.23
C LYS A 228 -26.39 -2.76 5.39
N PRO A 229 -25.69 -2.99 6.52
CA PRO A 229 -24.35 -2.47 6.74
C PRO A 229 -23.32 -3.14 5.84
N PRO A 230 -22.15 -2.51 5.63
CA PRO A 230 -21.06 -3.13 4.89
C PRO A 230 -20.50 -4.35 5.62
N VAL A 231 -20.00 -5.32 4.84
CA VAL A 231 -19.21 -6.43 5.36
C VAL A 231 -17.85 -5.89 5.80
N SER A 232 -17.75 -5.51 7.07
CA SER A 232 -16.53 -4.98 7.68
C SER A 232 -16.39 -5.50 9.11
N ALA A 233 -15.17 -5.48 9.63
CA ALA A 233 -14.87 -5.88 11.01
C ALA A 233 -15.74 -5.15 12.06
N GLN A 234 -16.13 -3.91 11.77
CA GLN A 234 -16.97 -3.11 12.65
C GLN A 234 -18.37 -3.70 12.83
N PHE A 235 -18.87 -4.46 11.85
CA PHE A 235 -20.13 -5.18 11.88
C PHE A 235 -19.94 -6.69 12.01
N ASP A 236 -18.76 -7.16 12.44
CA ASP A 236 -18.53 -8.56 12.76
C ASP A 236 -19.45 -8.99 13.92
N ILE A 237 -19.90 -10.23 13.86
CA ILE A 237 -20.63 -10.97 14.87
C ILE A 237 -19.91 -10.91 16.23
N LYS A 238 -18.57 -10.89 16.23
CA LYS A 238 -17.78 -10.76 17.47
C LYS A 238 -18.03 -9.44 18.21
N ASN A 239 -18.35 -8.38 17.46
CA ASN A 239 -18.55 -7.03 17.97
C ASN A 239 -20.04 -6.68 18.16
N ARG A 240 -20.91 -7.70 18.17
CA ARG A 240 -22.35 -7.55 18.48
C ARG A 240 -22.55 -7.26 19.96
N ILE A 241 -23.61 -6.51 20.27
CA ILE A 241 -24.09 -6.38 21.64
C ILE A 241 -24.51 -7.77 22.10
N LYS A 242 -23.79 -8.33 23.07
CA LYS A 242 -24.21 -9.56 23.74
C LYS A 242 -25.46 -9.20 24.53
N THR A 243 -26.64 -9.53 24.00
CA THR A 243 -27.87 -9.51 24.79
C THR A 243 -27.61 -10.41 25.99
N GLN A 244 -27.49 -9.78 27.16
CA GLN A 244 -27.39 -10.50 28.42
C GLN A 244 -28.58 -11.46 28.47
N PRO A 245 -28.37 -12.75 28.77
CA PRO A 245 -29.47 -13.69 28.88
C PRO A 245 -30.46 -13.11 29.87
N THR A 246 -31.71 -12.94 29.40
CA THR A 246 -32.84 -12.50 30.20
C THR A 246 -32.80 -13.26 31.52
N PRO A 247 -32.83 -12.57 32.69
CA PRO A 247 -32.73 -13.24 33.97
C PRO A 247 -33.75 -14.38 34.00
N PRO A 248 -33.31 -15.61 34.34
CA PRO A 248 -34.19 -16.77 34.31
C PRO A 248 -35.38 -16.47 35.22
N THR A 249 -36.58 -16.68 34.69
CA THR A 249 -37.78 -16.86 35.49
C THR A 249 -37.42 -17.80 36.65
N PRO A 250 -37.70 -17.45 37.92
CA PRO A 250 -37.14 -18.15 39.08
C PRO A 250 -37.52 -19.63 39.04
N PHE A 251 -36.52 -20.48 38.78
CA PHE A 251 -36.57 -21.93 38.98
C PHE A 251 -35.43 -22.34 39.92
N PRO A 252 -35.64 -23.35 40.79
CA PRO A 252 -34.77 -23.65 41.92
C PRO A 252 -33.43 -24.27 41.51
N ALA A 253 -32.45 -24.04 42.39
CA ALA A 253 -31.01 -24.16 42.20
C ALA A 253 -30.47 -25.56 41.81
N GLN A 254 -29.48 -25.58 40.91
CA GLN A 254 -28.46 -26.64 40.80
C GLN A 254 -27.09 -26.08 40.39
N PRO A 255 -25.96 -26.78 40.71
CA PRO A 255 -24.65 -26.16 40.90
C PRO A 255 -23.72 -26.15 39.67
N LEU A 256 -22.75 -25.23 39.80
CA LEU A 256 -21.69 -24.73 38.91
C LEU A 256 -20.91 -25.75 38.06
N ALA A 257 -20.67 -25.38 36.79
CA ALA A 257 -19.53 -25.83 35.99
C ALA A 257 -18.77 -24.62 35.39
N THR A 258 -17.46 -24.79 35.26
CA THR A 258 -16.36 -23.82 35.08
C THR A 258 -16.31 -23.08 33.72
N PRO A 259 -15.64 -21.91 33.62
CA PRO A 259 -15.58 -21.10 32.40
C PRO A 259 -14.45 -21.52 31.45
N GLY A 260 -14.76 -21.62 30.16
CA GLY A 260 -13.83 -21.91 29.06
C GLY A 260 -13.14 -20.67 28.48
N VAL A 261 -11.88 -20.87 28.07
CA VAL A 261 -10.87 -19.88 27.62
C VAL A 261 -11.27 -19.16 26.31
N ALA A 262 -10.97 -17.86 26.23
CA ALA A 262 -11.26 -16.98 25.09
C ALA A 262 -10.21 -17.11 23.94
N PRO A 263 -10.61 -17.01 22.66
CA PRO A 263 -9.68 -17.02 21.52
C PRO A 263 -9.09 -15.63 21.24
N ALA A 264 -7.82 -15.62 20.80
CA ALA A 264 -7.04 -14.43 20.48
C ALA A 264 -7.49 -13.71 19.18
N PRO A 265 -7.31 -12.38 19.07
CA PRO A 265 -7.73 -11.59 17.91
C PRO A 265 -6.85 -11.79 16.67
N SER A 266 -7.45 -11.63 15.49
CA SER A 266 -6.82 -11.83 14.17
C SER A 266 -5.96 -10.62 13.75
N ALA A 267 -4.85 -10.87 13.05
CA ALA A 267 -3.81 -9.88 12.73
C ALA A 267 -4.26 -8.73 11.80
N THR A 268 -5.27 -8.95 10.95
CA THR A 268 -5.76 -7.93 10.01
C THR A 268 -6.58 -6.83 10.70
N ASP A 269 -7.25 -7.17 11.80
CA ASP A 269 -8.01 -6.21 12.62
C ASP A 269 -7.09 -5.27 13.41
N GLN A 270 -5.90 -5.75 13.75
CA GLN A 270 -4.88 -4.90 14.38
C GLN A 270 -4.43 -3.81 13.41
N LEU A 271 -4.29 -4.08 12.11
CA LEU A 271 -3.75 -3.10 11.17
C LEU A 271 -4.71 -1.92 10.91
N ILE A 272 -6.01 -2.17 10.74
CA ILE A 272 -7.00 -1.09 10.54
C ILE A 272 -7.25 -0.36 11.85
N ALA A 273 -7.35 -1.07 12.98
CA ALA A 273 -7.47 -0.43 14.29
C ALA A 273 -6.21 0.37 14.63
N MET A 274 -5.02 -0.11 14.27
CA MET A 274 -3.74 0.57 14.50
C MET A 274 -3.55 1.74 13.53
N ALA A 275 -4.02 1.68 12.29
CA ALA A 275 -4.03 2.84 11.40
C ALA A 275 -4.97 3.92 11.94
N LEU A 276 -6.15 3.55 12.43
CA LEU A 276 -7.08 4.51 13.08
C LEU A 276 -6.51 5.04 14.40
N THR A 277 -5.85 4.19 15.19
CA THR A 277 -5.26 4.55 16.49
C THR A 277 -4.01 5.41 16.30
N MET A 278 -3.17 5.12 15.30
CA MET A 278 -2.03 5.98 14.94
C MET A 278 -2.52 7.33 14.47
N LEU A 279 -3.54 7.37 13.61
CA LEU A 279 -4.14 8.63 13.16
C LEU A 279 -4.71 9.42 14.35
N GLN A 280 -5.33 8.74 15.31
CA GLN A 280 -5.87 9.37 16.52
C GLN A 280 -4.77 9.81 17.51
N GLN A 281 -3.67 9.05 17.63
CA GLN A 281 -2.54 9.35 18.50
C GLN A 281 -1.71 10.52 17.94
N GLN A 282 -1.57 10.61 16.62
CA GLN A 282 -0.96 11.75 15.96
C GLN A 282 -1.76 13.04 16.23
N GLN A 283 -3.09 12.97 16.37
CA GLN A 283 -3.91 14.15 16.72
C GLN A 283 -3.72 14.63 18.18
N HIS A 284 -3.28 13.77 19.12
CA HIS A 284 -3.12 14.15 20.53
C HIS A 284 -1.74 14.74 20.85
N GLN A 285 -0.69 14.40 20.08
CA GLN A 285 0.65 14.94 20.31
C GLN A 285 0.82 16.40 19.88
N HIS A 286 -0.05 16.91 19.00
CA HIS A 286 0.08 18.26 18.46
C HIS A 286 -0.99 19.25 18.98
N HIS A 287 -1.56 19.03 20.17
CA HIS A 287 -2.26 20.13 20.84
C HIS A 287 -1.19 21.09 21.38
N PRO A 288 -1.01 22.29 20.78
CA PRO A 288 -0.08 23.26 21.35
C PRO A 288 -0.60 23.58 22.75
N GLN A 289 0.25 23.34 23.75
CA GLN A 289 0.06 23.89 25.09
C GLN A 289 0.00 25.42 24.90
N TYR A 290 -1.21 25.98 24.90
CA TYR A 290 -1.41 27.41 24.93
C TYR A 290 -0.81 27.92 26.24
N LEU A 291 0.43 28.40 26.17
CA LEU A 291 1.01 29.16 27.27
C LEU A 291 0.16 30.42 27.44
N PRO A 292 -0.20 30.80 28.68
CA PRO A 292 -0.92 32.03 28.94
C PRO A 292 -0.09 33.22 28.42
N VAL A 293 -0.63 33.91 27.43
CA VAL A 293 -0.07 35.14 26.88
C VAL A 293 0.01 36.17 28.00
N VAL A 294 1.23 36.51 28.41
CA VAL A 294 1.50 37.69 29.25
C VAL A 294 1.38 38.92 28.34
N PRO A 295 0.55 39.93 28.69
CA PRO A 295 0.41 41.13 27.87
C PRO A 295 1.72 41.94 27.87
N ALA A 296 2.29 42.16 26.69
CA ALA A 296 3.45 43.01 26.49
C ALA A 296 3.07 44.51 26.53
N PRO A 297 3.92 45.39 27.09
CA PRO A 297 3.68 46.82 27.11
C PRO A 297 3.86 47.48 25.73
N PRO A 298 3.20 48.63 25.47
CA PRO A 298 3.20 49.27 24.16
C PRO A 298 4.56 49.91 23.83
N ILE A 299 5.16 49.45 22.74
CA ILE A 299 6.36 50.06 22.14
C ILE A 299 5.89 51.06 21.06
N GLN A 300 6.35 52.31 21.18
CA GLN A 300 6.09 53.37 20.20
C GLN A 300 6.91 53.14 18.91
N PRO A 301 6.36 53.45 17.73
CA PRO A 301 7.07 53.26 16.46
C PRO A 301 8.09 54.38 16.20
N PRO A 302 9.33 54.06 15.80
CA PRO A 302 10.25 55.04 15.24
C PRO A 302 9.92 55.35 13.78
N VAL A 303 9.90 56.65 13.49
CA VAL A 303 9.73 57.27 12.17
C VAL A 303 11.03 57.13 11.39
N HIS A 304 11.02 56.49 10.22
CA HIS A 304 12.12 56.60 9.26
C HIS A 304 11.64 56.57 7.78
N PRO A 305 12.44 57.17 6.88
CA PRO A 305 11.95 57.81 5.66
C PRO A 305 11.88 56.90 4.43
N ASN A 306 10.95 57.29 3.56
CA ASN A 306 10.64 56.80 2.23
C ASN A 306 11.85 56.84 1.27
N PRO A 307 12.20 55.74 0.60
CA PRO A 307 13.06 55.77 -0.57
C PRO A 307 12.28 55.72 -1.90
N GLU A 308 12.86 56.47 -2.83
CA GLU A 308 12.46 56.84 -4.18
C GLU A 308 12.15 55.66 -5.12
N ILE A 309 11.06 55.77 -5.87
CA ILE A 309 10.60 54.79 -6.87
C ILE A 309 11.27 55.09 -8.22
N SER A 310 12.04 54.14 -8.74
CA SER A 310 12.50 54.16 -10.15
C SER A 310 11.53 53.40 -11.06
N PRO A 311 11.31 53.84 -12.30
CA PRO A 311 10.33 53.24 -13.22
C PRO A 311 10.88 51.98 -13.91
N VAL A 312 10.02 50.96 -14.01
CA VAL A 312 10.26 49.67 -14.69
C VAL A 312 10.02 49.80 -16.20
N PRO A 313 10.91 49.32 -17.09
CA PRO A 313 10.64 49.27 -18.52
C PRO A 313 9.70 48.11 -18.91
N SER A 314 8.81 48.38 -19.86
CA SER A 314 7.81 47.46 -20.39
C SER A 314 8.41 46.26 -21.14
N ALA A 315 7.87 45.07 -20.90
CA ALA A 315 8.24 43.83 -21.57
C ALA A 315 7.55 43.67 -22.96
N PRO A 316 8.20 43.00 -23.94
CA PRO A 316 7.66 42.80 -25.29
C PRO A 316 6.62 41.68 -25.37
N GLN A 317 5.61 41.88 -26.22
CA GLN A 317 4.55 40.91 -26.54
C GLN A 317 5.09 39.72 -27.33
N LEU A 318 4.69 38.51 -26.93
CA LEU A 318 4.99 37.23 -27.60
C LEU A 318 4.06 36.99 -28.82
N PRO A 319 4.55 36.27 -29.85
CA PRO A 319 3.85 36.09 -31.12
C PRO A 319 2.76 35.00 -31.08
N ALA A 320 1.82 35.16 -32.00
CA ALA A 320 0.61 34.34 -32.16
C ALA A 320 0.89 32.86 -32.47
N LYS A 321 0.04 32.02 -31.88
CA LYS A 321 -0.01 30.56 -31.96
C LYS A 321 -0.42 30.10 -33.38
N PRO A 322 0.33 29.21 -34.06
CA PRO A 322 -0.13 28.66 -35.34
C PRO A 322 -1.24 27.62 -35.13
N ALA A 323 -2.22 27.64 -36.03
CA ALA A 323 -3.34 26.72 -36.06
C ALA A 323 -2.88 25.33 -36.53
N HIS A 324 -3.02 24.33 -35.66
CA HIS A 324 -2.81 22.93 -36.02
C HIS A 324 -3.98 22.41 -36.85
N ARG A 325 -3.66 21.89 -38.04
CA ARG A 325 -4.56 21.17 -38.94
C ARG A 325 -4.77 19.74 -38.42
N PRO A 326 -6.00 19.21 -38.35
CA PRO A 326 -6.21 17.80 -38.02
C PRO A 326 -5.78 16.91 -39.19
N VAL A 327 -4.86 15.99 -38.94
CA VAL A 327 -4.49 14.91 -39.87
C VAL A 327 -5.44 13.75 -39.64
N SER A 328 -6.12 13.31 -40.71
CA SER A 328 -7.07 12.20 -40.69
C SER A 328 -6.35 10.86 -40.85
N LEU A 329 -6.74 9.88 -40.03
CA LEU A 329 -6.21 8.53 -39.92
C LEU A 329 -6.87 7.60 -40.95
N LEU A 330 -6.53 7.74 -42.24
CA LEU A 330 -7.11 6.88 -43.30
C LEU A 330 -6.14 6.41 -44.38
N GLU A 331 -4.83 6.53 -44.19
CA GLU A 331 -3.83 5.97 -45.11
C GLU A 331 -2.76 5.19 -44.36
N PHE A 332 -3.04 3.93 -43.98
CA PHE A 332 -2.02 2.90 -43.83
C PHE A 332 -2.67 1.52 -44.03
N SER A 333 -2.81 1.12 -45.29
CA SER A 333 -3.05 -0.28 -45.68
C SER A 333 -2.55 -0.51 -47.10
N THR A 334 -1.23 -0.59 -47.25
CA THR A 334 -0.57 -1.50 -48.20
C THR A 334 0.93 -1.46 -47.91
N TYR A 335 1.47 -2.53 -47.37
CA TYR A 335 2.74 -3.20 -47.73
C TYR A 335 2.96 -4.37 -46.77
#